data_AF-A0A5B7IEP6-F1
#
_entry.id   AF-A0A5B7IEP6-F1
#
_cell.length_a   1.000
_cell.length_b   1.000
_cell.length_c   1.000
_cell.angle_alpha   90.00
_cell.angle_beta   90.00
_cell.angle_gamma   90.00
#
_symmetry.space_group_name_H-M   'P 1'
#
loop_
_entity.id
_entity.type
_entity.pdbx_description
1 polymer ?
#
loop_
_entity_poly.entity_id
_entity_poly.type
_entity_poly.pdbx_seq_one_letter_code
_entity_poly.pdbx_strand_id
1 'polypeptide(L)'
;MGLRKLISKAQISVICALVRKNKSNQEIAANTGIALRTVQRWTKIYREGGRDASPPPHKPKGRKRSVSQRTLNIIRRQLEANPRIHSKELRARNPALLAEVSERSVRRYVKCDLGYRSCHAVSKARLTPGHLNSRLTFVSQHKDWDLDKWRRVLWSDEASFQVTDNQRNRVYHRPSSNHYDPH
;
A
#
# COMPACT_ATOMS: atom_id res chain seq x y z
N MET A 1 7.41 -26.25 22.30
CA MET A 1 6.08 -25.61 22.12
C MET A 1 5.36 -26.30 20.98
N GLY A 2 4.35 -27.13 21.28
CA GLY A 2 3.68 -27.97 20.28
C GLY A 2 2.93 -27.19 19.20
N LEU A 3 2.88 -27.75 18.00
CA LEU A 3 2.07 -27.27 16.88
C LEU A 3 0.60 -27.17 17.32
N ARG A 4 0.11 -25.94 17.55
CA ARG A 4 -1.32 -25.70 17.74
C ARG A 4 -2.00 -25.95 16.40
N LYS A 5 -2.63 -27.12 16.23
CA LYS A 5 -3.48 -27.41 15.06
C LYS A 5 -4.55 -26.33 14.97
N LEU A 6 -4.50 -25.55 13.89
CA LEU A 6 -5.51 -24.54 13.60
C LEU A 6 -6.78 -25.28 13.17
N ILE A 7 -7.86 -25.06 13.90
CA ILE A 7 -9.18 -25.57 13.52
C ILE A 7 -9.69 -24.79 12.31
N SER A 8 -10.24 -25.51 11.34
CA SER A 8 -10.80 -24.91 10.13
C SER A 8 -12.14 -24.21 10.40
N LYS A 9 -12.52 -23.27 9.53
CA LYS A 9 -13.81 -22.56 9.63
C LYS A 9 -15.00 -23.51 9.54
N ALA A 10 -14.89 -24.56 8.73
CA ALA A 10 -15.92 -25.60 8.61
C ALA A 10 -16.11 -26.36 9.94
N GLN A 11 -15.01 -26.77 10.59
CA GLN A 11 -15.05 -27.45 11.89
C GLN A 11 -15.67 -26.58 12.98
N ILE A 12 -15.38 -25.27 13.00
CA ILE A 12 -16.03 -24.32 13.93
C ILE A 12 -17.54 -24.31 13.69
N SER A 13 -17.98 -24.25 12.43
CA SER A 13 -19.40 -24.23 12.09
C SER A 13 -20.13 -25.50 12.57
N VAL A 14 -19.49 -26.66 12.46
CA VAL A 14 -20.05 -27.94 12.92
C VAL A 14 -20.16 -27.94 14.45
N ILE A 15 -19.15 -27.47 15.17
CA ILE A 15 -19.22 -27.32 16.64
C ILE A 15 -20.39 -26.39 17.01
N CYS A 16 -20.50 -25.22 16.38
CA CYS A 16 -21.60 -24.28 16.64
C CYS A 16 -22.98 -24.91 16.37
N ALA A 17 -23.13 -25.68 15.29
CA ALA A 17 -24.37 -26.37 14.95
C ALA A 17 -24.74 -27.44 16.00
N LEU A 18 -23.77 -28.20 16.52
CA LEU A 18 -24.02 -29.21 17.55
C LEU A 18 -24.30 -28.59 18.92
N VAL A 19 -23.67 -27.46 19.24
CA VAL A 19 -23.99 -26.68 20.45
C VAL A 19 -25.41 -26.11 20.38
N ARG A 20 -25.89 -25.67 19.20
CA ARG A 20 -27.30 -25.27 18.99
C ARG A 20 -28.29 -26.41 19.26
N LYS A 21 -27.89 -27.65 19.00
CA LYS A 21 -28.68 -28.86 19.28
C LYS A 21 -28.56 -29.34 20.73
N ASN A 22 -28.01 -28.52 21.65
CA ASN A 22 -27.81 -28.84 23.07
C ASN A 22 -26.99 -30.11 23.36
N LYS A 23 -26.12 -30.52 22.43
CA LYS A 23 -25.24 -31.68 22.66
C LYS A 23 -24.16 -31.37 23.71
N SER A 24 -23.70 -32.41 24.40
CA SER A 24 -22.62 -32.27 25.40
C SER A 24 -21.25 -32.07 24.72
N ASN A 25 -20.32 -31.41 25.41
CA ASN A 25 -18.97 -31.19 24.87
C ASN A 25 -18.22 -32.50 24.57
N GLN A 26 -18.48 -33.56 25.34
CA GLN A 26 -17.90 -34.89 25.10
C GLN A 26 -18.46 -35.53 23.83
N GLU A 27 -19.76 -35.43 23.63
CA GLU A 27 -20.45 -35.97 22.46
C GLU A 27 -20.02 -35.23 21.18
N ILE A 28 -19.81 -33.91 21.27
CA ILE A 28 -19.30 -33.10 20.16
C ILE A 28 -17.86 -33.50 19.81
N ALA A 29 -17.01 -33.73 20.82
CA ALA A 29 -15.63 -34.17 20.60
C ALA A 29 -15.57 -35.54 19.92
N ALA A 30 -16.40 -36.50 20.36
CA ALA A 30 -16.50 -37.82 19.74
C ALA A 30 -17.01 -37.74 18.30
N ASN A 31 -18.08 -36.97 18.03
CA ASN A 31 -18.67 -36.82 16.70
C ASN A 31 -17.75 -36.11 15.70
N THR A 32 -16.92 -35.18 16.16
CA THR A 32 -16.07 -34.36 15.26
C THR A 32 -14.62 -34.83 15.19
N GLY A 33 -14.20 -35.75 16.06
CA GLY A 33 -12.80 -36.17 16.20
C GLY A 33 -11.87 -35.06 16.72
N ILE A 34 -12.43 -33.98 17.26
CA ILE A 34 -11.69 -32.81 17.76
C ILE A 34 -11.43 -32.98 19.25
N ALA A 35 -10.23 -32.61 19.70
CA ALA A 35 -9.87 -32.68 21.11
C ALA A 35 -10.86 -31.90 22.01
N LEU A 36 -11.27 -32.52 23.11
CA LEU A 36 -12.28 -32.00 24.05
C LEU A 36 -11.99 -30.56 24.51
N ARG A 37 -10.73 -30.25 24.84
CA ARG A 37 -10.33 -28.89 25.25
C ARG A 37 -10.60 -27.84 24.18
N THR A 38 -10.47 -28.21 22.90
CA THR A 38 -10.73 -27.30 21.79
C THR A 38 -12.23 -27.07 21.63
N VAL A 39 -13.05 -28.13 21.75
CA VAL A 39 -14.52 -28.04 21.77
C VAL A 39 -15.01 -27.17 22.93
N GLN A 40 -14.51 -27.37 24.14
CA GLN A 40 -14.86 -26.56 25.32
C GLN A 40 -14.55 -25.08 25.10
N ARG A 41 -13.35 -24.77 24.57
CA ARG A 41 -12.95 -23.39 24.25
C ARG A 41 -13.90 -22.75 23.25
N TRP A 42 -14.22 -23.42 22.15
CA TRP A 42 -15.13 -22.88 21.13
C TRP A 42 -16.57 -22.78 21.61
N THR A 43 -17.04 -23.72 22.42
CA THR A 43 -18.37 -23.68 23.03
C THR A 43 -18.50 -22.50 23.99
N LYS A 44 -17.46 -22.22 24.80
CA LYS A 44 -17.41 -21.03 25.66
C LYS A 44 -17.51 -19.75 24.83
N ILE A 45 -16.68 -19.61 23.79
CA ILE A 45 -16.69 -18.43 22.90
C ILE A 45 -18.06 -18.27 22.21
N TYR A 46 -18.68 -19.37 21.77
CA TYR A 46 -20.00 -19.34 21.12
C TYR A 46 -21.12 -18.90 22.07
N ARG A 47 -21.09 -19.35 23.34
CA ARG A 47 -22.06 -18.94 24.38
C ARG A 47 -21.88 -17.47 24.79
N GLU A 48 -20.64 -16.98 24.85
CA GLU A 48 -20.30 -15.60 25.20
C GLU A 48 -20.53 -14.61 24.04
N GLY A 49 -20.32 -15.02 22.79
CA GLY A 49 -20.31 -14.15 21.60
C GLY A 49 -21.64 -13.99 20.85
N GLY A 50 -22.68 -14.73 21.22
CA GLY A 50 -23.99 -14.66 20.55
C GLY A 50 -24.05 -15.39 19.19
N ARG A 51 -25.28 -15.70 18.75
CA ARG A 51 -25.62 -16.72 17.72
C ARG A 51 -25.02 -16.49 16.32
N ASP A 52 -24.47 -15.31 16.03
CA ASP A 52 -23.92 -14.94 14.70
C ASP A 52 -22.40 -14.71 14.67
N ALA A 53 -21.73 -14.77 15.82
CA ALA A 53 -20.29 -14.55 15.89
C ALA A 53 -19.54 -15.84 15.54
N SER A 54 -19.30 -16.09 14.25
CA SER A 54 -18.10 -16.87 13.88
C SER A 54 -16.90 -16.05 14.37
N PRO A 55 -16.13 -16.51 15.37
CA PRO A 55 -15.01 -15.72 15.86
C PRO A 55 -14.04 -15.49 14.71
N PRO A 56 -13.46 -14.27 14.58
CA PRO A 56 -12.50 -14.00 13.55
C PRO A 56 -11.41 -15.07 13.58
N PRO A 57 -10.97 -15.61 12.43
CA PRO A 57 -9.87 -16.56 12.42
C PRO A 57 -8.71 -15.95 13.21
N HIS A 58 -8.23 -16.67 14.23
CA HIS A 58 -7.09 -16.22 15.02
C HIS A 58 -5.88 -16.11 14.09
N LYS A 59 -5.65 -14.90 13.56
CA LYS A 59 -4.43 -14.58 12.84
C LYS A 59 -3.34 -14.41 13.90
N PRO A 60 -2.35 -15.32 13.99
CA PRO A 60 -1.23 -15.09 14.90
C PRO A 60 -0.64 -13.72 14.57
N LYS A 61 -0.38 -12.92 15.61
CA LYS A 61 0.32 -11.65 15.43
C LYS A 61 1.64 -11.98 14.73
N GLY A 62 1.81 -11.48 13.51
CA GLY A 62 3.02 -11.69 12.73
C GLY A 62 4.26 -11.13 13.43
N ARG A 63 5.43 -11.38 12.86
CA ARG A 63 6.69 -10.82 13.36
C ARG A 63 6.57 -9.30 13.48
N LYS A 64 6.94 -8.77 14.65
CA LYS A 64 7.00 -7.32 14.87
C LYS A 64 7.95 -6.69 13.85
N ARG A 65 7.64 -5.45 13.46
CA ARG A 65 8.46 -4.67 12.52
C ARG A 65 9.87 -4.48 13.10
N SER A 66 10.89 -4.48 12.23
CA SER A 66 12.26 -4.21 12.68
C SER A 66 12.52 -2.71 12.92
N VAL A 67 11.65 -1.84 12.42
CA VAL A 67 11.83 -0.39 12.43
C VAL A 67 10.68 0.29 13.16
N SER A 68 11.00 1.34 13.93
CA SER A 68 10.05 2.15 14.69
C SER A 68 9.26 3.12 13.81
N GLN A 69 8.11 3.60 14.30
CA GLN A 69 7.34 4.63 13.60
C GLN A 69 8.12 5.95 13.47
N ARG A 70 8.99 6.28 14.44
CA ARG A 70 9.86 7.46 14.39
C ARG A 70 10.81 7.40 13.20
N THR A 71 11.43 6.26 12.97
CA THR A 71 12.32 6.04 11.82
C THR A 71 11.57 6.16 10.50
N LEU A 72 10.34 5.64 10.41
CA LEU A 72 9.50 5.80 9.22
C LEU A 72 9.18 7.26 8.93
N ASN A 73 8.94 8.08 9.95
CA ASN A 73 8.69 9.51 9.79
C ASN A 73 9.95 10.26 9.29
N ILE A 74 11.15 9.85 9.71
CA ILE A 74 12.41 10.41 9.20
C ILE A 74 12.58 10.08 7.71
N ILE A 75 12.36 8.83 7.33
CA ILE A 75 12.40 8.40 5.92
C ILE A 75 11.40 9.19 5.09
N ARG A 76 10.17 9.40 5.61
CA ARG A 76 9.15 10.21 4.95
C ARG A 76 9.64 11.64 4.68
N ARG A 77 10.20 12.32 5.68
CA ARG A 77 10.74 13.69 5.52
C ARG A 77 11.86 13.76 4.47
N GLN A 78 12.73 12.75 4.45
CA GLN A 78 13.81 12.69 3.45
C GLN A 78 13.28 12.47 2.03
N LEU A 79 12.24 11.65 1.86
CA LEU A 79 11.57 11.46 0.57
C LEU A 79 10.84 12.72 0.10
N GLU A 80 10.26 13.48 1.02
CA GLU A 80 9.60 14.76 0.70
C GLU A 80 10.60 15.83 0.30
N ALA A 81 11.75 15.90 0.97
CA ALA A 81 12.82 16.84 0.63
C ALA A 81 13.55 16.47 -0.67
N ASN A 82 13.70 15.16 -0.96
CA ASN A 82 14.29 14.69 -2.22
C ASN A 82 13.55 13.44 -2.72
N PRO A 83 12.53 13.62 -3.58
CA PRO A 83 11.77 12.50 -4.16
C PRO A 83 12.61 11.55 -5.02
N ARG A 84 13.81 11.96 -5.49
CA ARG A 84 14.71 11.16 -6.32
C ARG A 84 15.65 10.25 -5.53
N ILE A 85 15.65 10.34 -4.20
CA ILE A 85 16.59 9.59 -3.35
C ILE A 85 16.40 8.07 -3.51
N HIS A 86 17.50 7.33 -3.67
CA HIS A 86 17.44 5.87 -3.79
C HIS A 86 17.40 5.17 -2.42
N SER A 87 16.91 3.93 -2.36
CA SER A 87 16.85 3.16 -1.10
C SER A 87 18.23 2.90 -0.47
N LYS A 88 19.25 2.73 -1.32
CA LYS A 88 20.64 2.56 -0.88
C LYS A 88 21.15 3.84 -0.20
N GLU A 89 20.82 4.98 -0.79
CA GLU A 89 21.17 6.29 -0.25
C GLU A 89 20.40 6.62 1.03
N LEU A 90 19.11 6.28 1.10
CA LEU A 90 18.32 6.35 2.35
C LEU A 90 18.97 5.53 3.47
N ARG A 91 19.50 4.34 3.17
CA ARG A 91 20.24 3.55 4.18
C ARG A 91 21.54 4.24 4.59
N ALA A 92 22.33 4.71 3.62
CA ALA A 92 23.61 5.36 3.85
C ALA A 92 23.50 6.65 4.67
N ARG A 93 22.44 7.45 4.46
CA ARG A 93 22.18 8.69 5.22
C ARG A 93 21.72 8.44 6.66
N ASN A 94 21.28 7.23 7.00
CA ASN A 94 20.74 6.91 8.33
C ASN A 94 21.39 5.65 8.93
N PRO A 95 22.73 5.63 9.12
CA PRO A 95 23.44 4.44 9.57
C PRO A 95 22.95 3.96 10.94
N ALA A 96 22.75 4.87 11.89
CA ALA A 96 22.27 4.54 13.24
C ALA A 96 20.87 3.90 13.29
N LEU A 97 20.05 4.08 12.25
CA LEU A 97 18.66 3.62 12.22
C LEU A 97 18.44 2.44 11.26
N LEU A 98 19.27 2.31 10.23
CA LEU A 98 19.06 1.39 9.11
C LEU A 98 20.26 0.49 8.80
N ALA A 99 21.35 0.50 9.59
CA ALA A 99 22.51 -0.37 9.36
C ALA A 99 22.13 -1.85 9.26
N GLU A 100 21.33 -2.34 10.22
CA GLU A 100 20.87 -3.75 10.27
C GLU A 100 19.73 -4.06 9.29
N VAL A 101 19.25 -3.06 8.54
CA VAL A 101 18.09 -3.18 7.67
C VAL A 101 18.53 -3.30 6.22
N SER A 102 18.18 -4.42 5.59
CA SER A 102 18.45 -4.60 4.16
C SER A 102 17.81 -3.50 3.30
N GLU A 103 18.43 -3.18 2.17
CA GLU A 103 17.86 -2.26 1.17
C GLU A 103 16.44 -2.66 0.73
N ARG A 104 16.20 -3.97 0.62
CA ARG A 104 14.89 -4.52 0.26
C ARG A 104 13.83 -4.20 1.30
N SER A 105 14.19 -4.27 2.58
CA SER A 105 13.31 -3.88 3.69
C SER A 105 13.01 -2.37 3.65
N VAL A 106 14.01 -1.52 3.39
CA VAL A 106 13.81 -0.07 3.22
C VAL A 106 12.82 0.21 2.08
N ARG A 107 12.99 -0.40 0.91
CA ARG A 107 12.02 -0.28 -0.21
C ARG A 107 10.62 -0.74 0.18
N ARG A 108 10.53 -1.83 0.95
CA ARG A 108 9.24 -2.35 1.44
C ARG A 108 8.57 -1.36 2.38
N TYR A 109 9.30 -0.74 3.30
CA TYR A 109 8.78 0.28 4.20
C TYR A 109 8.26 1.51 3.46
N VAL A 110 9.03 2.00 2.48
CA VAL A 110 8.61 3.12 1.62
C VAL A 110 7.33 2.80 0.87
N LYS A 111 7.21 1.59 0.29
CA LYS A 111 6.04 1.19 -0.49
C LYS A 111 4.82 0.81 0.37
N CYS A 112 5.00 -0.02 1.38
CA CYS A 112 3.90 -0.66 2.11
C CYS A 112 3.45 0.14 3.32
N ASP A 113 4.38 0.74 4.07
CA ASP A 113 4.05 1.47 5.29
C ASP A 113 3.83 2.97 5.04
N LEU A 114 4.61 3.56 4.12
CA LEU A 114 4.46 4.97 3.74
C LEU A 114 3.60 5.18 2.49
N GLY A 115 3.31 4.13 1.72
CA GLY A 115 2.45 4.19 0.53
C GLY A 115 3.10 4.79 -0.72
N TYR A 116 4.39 5.14 -0.68
CA TYR A 116 5.05 5.78 -1.81
C TYR A 116 5.24 4.81 -2.98
N ARG A 117 5.05 5.32 -4.20
CA ARG A 117 5.24 4.56 -5.44
C ARG A 117 6.47 5.06 -6.17
N SER A 118 7.36 4.15 -6.54
CA SER A 118 8.51 4.48 -7.38
C SER A 118 8.08 4.47 -8.86
N CYS A 119 7.97 5.65 -9.45
CA CYS A 119 7.55 5.87 -10.82
C CYS A 119 8.71 6.43 -11.66
N HIS A 120 8.60 6.40 -12.98
CA HIS A 120 9.55 7.11 -13.84
C HIS A 120 9.28 8.62 -13.76
N ALA A 121 10.36 9.39 -13.65
CA ALA A 121 10.30 10.84 -13.74
C ALA A 121 9.80 11.21 -15.14
N VAL A 122 8.77 12.04 -15.20
CA VAL A 122 8.37 12.65 -16.48
C VAL A 122 9.30 13.83 -16.75
N SER A 123 9.86 13.88 -17.96
CA SER A 123 10.58 15.06 -18.44
C SER A 123 9.60 16.22 -18.58
N LYS A 124 9.89 17.34 -17.93
CA LYS A 124 9.05 18.54 -17.96
C LYS A 124 9.89 19.69 -18.51
N ALA A 125 9.35 20.40 -19.49
CA ALA A 125 9.96 21.63 -19.96
C ALA A 125 10.00 22.65 -18.80
N ARG A 126 11.16 23.26 -18.57
CA ARG A 126 11.32 24.27 -17.53
C ARG A 126 10.55 25.53 -17.96
N LEU A 127 9.50 25.88 -17.23
CA LEU A 127 8.72 27.08 -17.49
C LEU A 127 9.40 28.27 -16.82
N THR A 128 9.77 29.27 -17.62
CA THR A 128 10.20 30.57 -17.11
C THR A 128 8.97 31.43 -16.81
N PRO A 129 9.08 32.49 -15.98
CA PRO A 129 7.98 33.43 -15.76
C PRO A 129 7.40 34.01 -17.07
N GLY A 130 8.25 34.29 -18.06
CA GLY A 130 7.82 34.74 -19.39
C GLY A 130 7.00 33.68 -20.14
N HIS A 131 7.39 32.40 -20.08
CA HIS A 131 6.60 31.31 -20.66
C HIS A 131 5.24 31.17 -19.97
N LEU A 132 5.19 31.31 -18.64
CA LEU A 132 3.93 31.26 -17.90
C LEU A 132 2.99 32.39 -18.33
N ASN A 133 3.49 33.62 -18.43
CA ASN A 133 2.68 34.76 -18.87
C ASN A 133 2.19 34.60 -20.31
N SER A 134 3.05 34.14 -21.22
CA SER A 134 2.69 33.89 -22.62
C SER A 134 1.61 32.80 -22.74
N ARG A 135 1.71 31.74 -21.92
CA ARG A 135 0.67 30.70 -21.86
C ARG A 135 -0.64 31.23 -21.28
N LEU A 136 -0.59 32.02 -20.20
CA LEU A 136 -1.78 32.60 -19.59
C LEU A 136 -2.48 33.57 -20.52
N THR A 137 -1.74 34.43 -21.21
CA THR A 137 -2.29 35.36 -22.22
C THR A 137 -2.92 34.60 -23.38
N PHE A 138 -2.25 33.56 -23.90
CA PHE A 138 -2.81 32.69 -24.93
C PHE A 138 -4.12 32.03 -24.48
N VAL A 139 -4.14 31.39 -23.30
CA VAL A 139 -5.35 30.77 -22.78
C VAL A 139 -6.45 31.82 -22.56
N SER A 140 -6.13 32.98 -22.01
CA SER A 140 -7.12 34.03 -21.76
C SER A 140 -7.74 34.56 -23.06
N GLN A 141 -6.97 34.69 -24.13
CA GLN A 141 -7.47 35.16 -25.43
C GLN A 141 -8.35 34.12 -26.14
N HIS A 142 -8.11 32.83 -25.88
CA HIS A 142 -8.74 31.73 -26.60
C HIS A 142 -9.72 30.90 -25.73
N LYS A 143 -9.94 31.29 -24.46
CA LYS A 143 -10.79 30.55 -23.51
C LYS A 143 -12.23 30.43 -24.00
N ASP A 144 -12.76 31.50 -24.59
CA ASP A 144 -14.15 31.59 -25.05
C ASP A 144 -14.28 31.30 -26.55
N TRP A 145 -13.27 30.66 -27.16
CA TRP A 145 -13.35 30.25 -28.55
C TRP A 145 -14.24 29.03 -28.73
N ASP A 146 -15.16 29.14 -29.67
CA ASP A 146 -16.04 28.06 -30.08
C ASP A 146 -15.36 27.12 -31.10
N LEU A 147 -15.93 25.94 -31.28
CA LEU A 147 -15.39 24.87 -32.14
C LEU A 147 -15.11 25.33 -33.57
N ASP A 148 -15.97 26.19 -34.13
CA ASP A 148 -15.81 26.71 -35.50
C ASP A 148 -14.58 27.61 -35.67
N LYS A 149 -14.14 28.29 -34.60
CA LYS A 149 -12.90 29.07 -34.61
C LYS A 149 -11.68 28.13 -34.57
N TRP A 150 -11.73 27.10 -33.72
CA TRP A 150 -10.66 26.11 -33.62
C TRP A 150 -10.47 25.30 -34.92
N ARG A 151 -11.55 25.01 -35.65
CA ARG A 151 -11.49 24.33 -36.96
C ARG A 151 -10.68 25.07 -38.03
N ARG A 152 -10.51 26.38 -37.87
CA ARG A 152 -9.74 27.21 -38.81
C ARG A 152 -8.25 27.26 -38.46
N VAL A 153 -7.84 26.68 -37.33
CA VAL A 153 -6.44 26.65 -36.87
C VAL A 153 -5.77 25.38 -37.36
N LEU A 154 -4.72 25.54 -38.16
CA LEU A 154 -3.83 24.44 -38.53
C LEU A 154 -2.65 24.41 -37.56
N TRP A 155 -2.41 23.25 -36.95
CA TRP A 155 -1.27 23.02 -36.07
C TRP A 155 -0.19 22.23 -36.82
N SER A 156 1.04 22.71 -36.80
CA SER A 156 2.22 21.99 -37.30
C SER A 156 3.30 22.00 -36.23
N ASP A 157 3.94 20.86 -36.00
CA ASP A 157 5.10 20.72 -35.13
C ASP A 157 6.04 19.64 -35.70
N GLU A 158 7.31 19.72 -35.36
CA GLU A 158 8.33 18.76 -35.76
C GLU A 158 8.65 17.81 -34.59
N ALA A 159 8.62 16.50 -34.84
CA ALA A 159 8.92 15.49 -33.83
C ALA A 159 10.20 14.71 -34.18
N SER A 160 11.13 14.65 -33.22
CA SER A 160 12.34 13.84 -33.32
C SER A 160 12.13 12.47 -32.66
N PHE A 161 12.38 11.39 -33.40
CA PHE A 161 12.27 10.02 -32.90
C PHE A 161 13.66 9.43 -32.62
N GLN A 162 13.86 8.89 -31.41
CA GLN A 162 15.09 8.20 -31.02
C GLN A 162 14.82 6.70 -30.85
N VAL A 163 15.72 5.86 -31.37
CA VAL A 163 15.58 4.39 -31.40
C VAL A 163 15.82 3.75 -30.04
N THR A 164 16.63 4.36 -29.17
CA THR A 164 16.88 3.90 -27.81
C THR A 164 17.00 5.07 -26.86
N ASP A 165 16.24 5.06 -25.77
CA ASP A 165 16.36 6.00 -24.66
C ASP A 165 16.44 5.21 -23.33
N ASN A 166 17.54 5.39 -22.60
CA ASN A 166 17.78 4.76 -21.30
C ASN A 166 17.81 5.75 -20.12
N GLN A 167 17.34 7.00 -20.31
CA GLN A 167 17.49 8.08 -19.32
C GLN A 167 16.35 8.14 -18.29
N ARG A 168 15.71 7.02 -17.99
CA ARG A 168 14.50 7.01 -17.15
C ARG A 168 14.84 6.96 -15.66
N ASN A 169 15.15 8.12 -15.09
CA ASN A 169 15.29 8.29 -13.64
C ASN A 169 13.98 7.98 -12.90
N ARG A 170 14.08 7.44 -11.68
CA ARG A 170 12.90 7.10 -10.87
C ARG A 170 12.71 8.08 -9.72
N VAL A 171 11.45 8.38 -9.41
CA VAL A 171 11.01 9.31 -8.37
C VAL A 171 9.97 8.61 -7.49
N TYR A 172 9.98 8.90 -6.20
CA TYR A 172 8.94 8.47 -5.28
C TYR A 172 7.79 9.48 -5.25
N HIS A 173 6.59 9.01 -5.60
CA HIS A 173 5.35 9.77 -5.53
C HIS A 173 4.54 9.35 -4.31
N ARG A 174 3.85 10.32 -3.71
CA ARG A 174 2.84 10.06 -2.68
C ARG A 174 1.66 9.29 -3.29
N PRO A 175 0.90 8.54 -2.48
CA PRO A 175 -0.27 7.81 -2.96
C PRO A 175 -1.28 8.66 -3.73
N SER A 176 -1.41 9.95 -3.38
CA SER A 176 -2.39 10.88 -3.94
C SER A 176 -1.81 11.88 -4.95
N SER A 177 -0.51 11.87 -5.22
CA SER A 177 0.12 12.83 -6.14
C SER A 177 0.09 12.32 -7.57
N ASN A 178 -0.17 13.21 -8.51
CA ASN A 178 -0.04 12.96 -9.94
C ASN A 178 1.43 13.07 -10.36
N HIS A 179 1.85 12.30 -11.36
CA HIS A 179 3.20 12.38 -11.91
C HIS A 179 3.48 13.72 -12.64
N TYR A 180 2.41 14.46 -12.98
CA TYR A 180 2.51 15.83 -13.49
C TYR A 180 2.70 16.90 -12.41
N ASP A 181 2.48 16.59 -11.13
CA ASP A 181 2.62 17.58 -10.06
C ASP A 181 4.06 18.12 -9.98
N PRO A 182 4.24 19.43 -9.74
CA PRO A 182 5.57 20.00 -9.55
C PRO A 182 6.23 19.39 -8.31
N HIS A 183 7.53 19.09 -8.43
CA HIS A 183 8.38 18.58 -7.36
C HIS A 183 9.33 19.66 -6.88
#